data_AF-V9HLK5-F1
#
_entry.id   AF-V9HLK5-F1
#
_cell.length_a   1.000
_cell.length_b   1.000
_cell.length_c   1.000
_cell.angle_alpha   90.00
_cell.angle_beta   90.00
_cell.angle_gamma   90.00
#
_symmetry.space_group_name_H-M   'P 1'
#
loop_
_entity.id
_entity.type
_entity.pdbx_description
1 polymer ?
#
loop_
_entity_poly.entity_id
_entity_poly.type
_entity_poly.pdbx_seq_one_letter_code
_entity_poly.pdbx_strand_id
1 'polypeptide(L)'
;MSAIKVKSVKPLKNQILEVEFVNKEVKLYDVKQLFEEFEDYKLLMNDDIFNLVHVDCGGSAIVFNEDLDITEHELYENGVSQTKIVNKTLYKNGQGRIGSKINIPLGWIQHLGVTEEDQEIQLTFLGDKIIIQK
;
A
#
# COMPACT_ATOMS: atom_id res chain seq x y z
N MET A 1 -13.92 4.53 -16.06
CA MET A 1 -13.14 4.05 -14.91
C MET A 1 -11.69 4.01 -15.36
N SER A 2 -10.77 4.67 -14.67
CA SER A 2 -9.34 4.48 -14.97
C SER A 2 -8.96 3.10 -14.46
N ALA A 3 -8.46 2.22 -15.32
CA ALA A 3 -7.89 0.96 -14.86
C ALA A 3 -6.76 1.27 -13.88
N ILE A 4 -6.78 0.65 -12.70
CA ILE A 4 -5.62 0.67 -11.80
C ILE A 4 -4.46 0.03 -12.55
N LYS A 5 -3.25 0.54 -12.37
CA LYS A 5 -2.04 0.04 -13.04
C LYS A 5 -0.90 -0.04 -12.06
N VAL A 6 -0.06 -1.05 -12.22
CA VAL A 6 1.21 -1.17 -11.50
C VAL A 6 2.17 -0.11 -12.01
N LYS A 7 2.68 0.70 -11.08
CA LYS A 7 3.68 1.72 -11.35
C LYS A 7 5.09 1.19 -11.07
N SER A 8 5.26 0.48 -9.96
CA SER A 8 6.53 -0.15 -9.62
C SER A 8 6.30 -1.40 -8.77
N VAL A 9 7.26 -2.32 -8.80
CA VAL A 9 7.27 -3.53 -7.99
C VAL A 9 8.65 -3.72 -7.40
N LYS A 10 8.69 -4.18 -6.14
CA LYS A 10 9.92 -4.50 -5.43
C LYS A 10 9.79 -5.85 -4.73
N PRO A 11 10.66 -6.83 -5.04
CA PRO A 11 10.71 -8.06 -4.28
C PRO A 11 11.28 -7.82 -2.87
N LEU A 12 10.64 -8.42 -1.88
CA LEU A 12 11.07 -8.47 -0.49
C LEU A 12 11.36 -9.92 -0.08
N LYS A 13 11.80 -10.13 1.16
CA LYS A 13 12.02 -11.49 1.69
C LYS A 13 10.70 -12.27 1.81
N ASN A 14 10.81 -13.59 1.87
CA ASN A 14 9.69 -14.52 2.04
C ASN A 14 8.62 -14.44 0.94
N GLN A 15 9.06 -14.19 -0.31
CA GLN A 15 8.20 -14.12 -1.50
C GLN A 15 7.10 -13.05 -1.42
N ILE A 16 7.38 -11.98 -0.67
CA ILE A 16 6.51 -10.81 -0.57
C ILE A 16 6.90 -9.78 -1.62
N LEU A 17 5.92 -9.24 -2.32
CA LEU A 17 6.10 -8.12 -3.24
C LEU A 17 5.55 -6.84 -2.60
N GLU A 18 6.32 -5.76 -2.68
CA GLU A 18 5.82 -4.40 -2.47
C GLU A 18 5.44 -3.80 -3.84
N VAL A 19 4.16 -3.57 -4.05
CA VAL A 19 3.60 -3.10 -5.32
C VAL A 19 3.06 -1.69 -5.14
N GLU A 20 3.62 -0.73 -5.88
CA GLU A 20 3.11 0.64 -5.97
C GLU A 20 2.22 0.77 -7.21
N PHE A 21 1.02 1.31 -7.02
CA PHE A 21 0.09 1.56 -8.12
C PHE A 21 0.10 3.04 -8.53
N VAL A 22 -0.42 3.34 -9.73
CA VAL A 22 -0.49 4.71 -10.26
C VAL A 22 -1.30 5.69 -9.39
N ASN A 23 -2.21 5.18 -8.55
CA ASN A 23 -2.95 5.96 -7.56
C ASN A 23 -2.16 6.25 -6.27
N LYS A 24 -0.88 5.89 -6.22
CA LYS A 24 0.05 6.00 -5.07
C LYS A 24 -0.25 5.03 -3.92
N GLU A 25 -1.19 4.10 -4.07
CA GLU A 25 -1.33 3.01 -3.09
C GLU A 25 -0.14 2.07 -3.17
N VAL A 26 0.27 1.57 -2.00
CA VAL A 26 1.30 0.54 -1.87
C VAL A 26 0.68 -0.65 -1.16
N LYS A 27 0.73 -1.80 -1.82
CA LYS A 27 0.25 -3.08 -1.26
C LYS A 27 1.40 -4.06 -1.11
N LEU A 28 1.31 -4.87 -0.06
CA LEU A 28 2.15 -6.05 0.11
C LEU A 28 1.36 -7.27 -0.37
N TYR A 29 1.95 -8.02 -1.28
CA TYR A 29 1.34 -9.20 -1.87
C TYR A 29 2.19 -10.43 -1.52
N ASP A 30 1.58 -11.44 -0.89
CA ASP A 30 2.25 -12.71 -0.59
C ASP A 30 2.04 -13.68 -1.76
N VAL A 31 3.06 -13.90 -2.58
CA VAL A 31 2.97 -14.75 -3.77
C VAL A 31 2.68 -16.21 -3.42
N LYS A 32 2.96 -16.66 -2.18
CA LYS A 32 2.67 -18.04 -1.76
C LYS A 32 1.18 -18.37 -1.79
N GLN A 33 0.30 -17.36 -1.74
CA GLN A 33 -1.14 -17.60 -1.83
C GLN A 33 -1.56 -18.19 -3.17
N LEU A 34 -0.76 -17.98 -4.23
CA LEU A 34 -0.99 -18.59 -5.54
C LEU A 34 -0.51 -20.05 -5.61
N PHE A 35 0.34 -20.51 -4.69
CA PHE A 35 0.94 -21.85 -4.75
C PHE A 35 -0.07 -22.97 -4.47
N GLU A 36 -1.15 -22.64 -3.75
CA GLU A 36 -2.23 -23.58 -3.45
C GLU A 36 -3.10 -23.84 -4.67
N GLU A 37 -3.29 -22.84 -5.52
CA GLU A 37 -4.18 -22.89 -6.68
C GLU A 37 -3.43 -23.21 -7.99
N PHE A 38 -2.18 -22.76 -8.12
CA PHE A 38 -1.40 -22.87 -9.34
C PHE A 38 0.00 -23.45 -9.07
N GLU A 39 0.26 -24.64 -9.59
CA GLU A 39 1.51 -25.37 -9.34
C GLU A 39 2.73 -24.67 -9.96
N ASP A 40 2.58 -24.04 -11.12
CA ASP A 40 3.68 -23.36 -11.83
C ASP A 40 4.28 -22.20 -11.02
N TYR A 41 3.48 -21.56 -10.15
CA TYR A 41 3.93 -20.47 -9.30
C TYR A 41 4.88 -20.94 -8.20
N LYS A 42 4.94 -22.24 -7.87
CA LYS A 42 5.91 -22.77 -6.91
C LYS A 42 7.35 -22.54 -7.36
N LEU A 43 7.59 -22.29 -8.65
CA LEU A 43 8.90 -21.88 -9.17
C LEU A 43 9.41 -20.58 -8.50
N LEU A 44 8.51 -19.71 -8.06
CA LEU A 44 8.81 -18.46 -7.36
C LEU A 44 9.26 -18.68 -5.90
N MET A 45 9.28 -19.93 -5.41
CA MET A 45 10.02 -20.28 -4.19
C MET A 45 11.54 -20.13 -4.37
N ASN A 46 12.02 -20.16 -5.61
CA ASN A 46 13.40 -19.86 -5.92
C ASN A 46 13.61 -18.33 -5.97
N ASP A 47 14.36 -17.81 -5.00
CA ASP A 47 14.68 -16.39 -4.90
C ASP A 47 15.34 -15.84 -6.17
N ASP A 48 16.13 -16.64 -6.90
CA ASP A 48 16.77 -16.18 -8.14
C ASP A 48 15.74 -15.86 -9.23
N ILE A 49 14.61 -16.57 -9.26
CA ILE A 49 13.52 -16.35 -10.23
C ILE A 49 12.58 -15.26 -9.71
N PHE A 50 12.23 -15.32 -8.42
CA PHE A 50 11.39 -14.32 -7.78
C PHE A 50 11.93 -12.90 -7.91
N ASN A 51 13.26 -12.73 -7.80
CA ASN A 51 13.90 -11.42 -7.92
C ASN A 51 13.98 -10.87 -9.36
N LEU A 52 13.60 -11.64 -10.38
CA LEU A 52 13.51 -11.16 -11.77
C LEU A 52 12.22 -10.37 -12.05
N VAL A 53 11.36 -10.23 -11.04
CA VAL A 53 10.09 -9.51 -11.15
C VAL A 53 10.29 -8.10 -11.70
N HIS A 54 9.51 -7.75 -12.70
CA HIS A 54 9.46 -6.42 -13.28
C HIS A 54 8.04 -6.11 -13.76
N VAL A 55 7.75 -4.83 -14.02
CA VAL A 55 6.44 -4.41 -14.54
C VAL A 55 6.40 -4.65 -16.05
N ASP A 56 5.27 -5.15 -16.56
CA ASP A 56 5.05 -5.33 -17.99
C ASP A 56 5.01 -4.00 -18.77
N CYS A 57 4.97 -4.11 -20.10
CA CYS A 57 4.78 -2.95 -20.96
C CYS A 57 3.35 -2.43 -20.86
N GLY A 58 3.09 -1.56 -19.87
CA GLY A 58 1.79 -0.90 -19.71
C GLY A 58 1.28 -0.84 -18.29
N GLY A 59 1.89 -1.57 -17.36
CA GLY A 59 1.50 -1.63 -15.95
C GLY A 59 0.27 -2.50 -15.69
N SER A 60 -0.04 -3.44 -16.58
CA SER A 60 -1.17 -4.36 -16.44
C SER A 60 -0.79 -5.70 -15.81
N ALA A 61 0.51 -5.99 -15.69
CA ALA A 61 0.98 -7.13 -14.93
C ALA A 61 2.37 -6.86 -14.38
N ILE A 62 2.78 -7.69 -13.43
CA ILE A 62 4.19 -7.93 -13.17
C ILE A 62 4.58 -9.27 -13.78
N VAL A 63 5.81 -9.37 -14.27
CA VAL A 63 6.31 -10.52 -15.02
C VAL A 63 7.58 -11.02 -14.36
N PHE A 64 7.70 -12.32 -14.20
CA PHE A 64 8.92 -12.99 -13.72
C PHE A 64 9.67 -13.66 -14.88
N ASN A 65 8.93 -14.24 -15.83
CA ASN A 65 9.43 -14.86 -17.06
C ASN A 65 8.30 -14.97 -18.10
N GLU A 66 8.54 -15.67 -19.22
CA GLU A 66 7.56 -15.80 -20.31
C GLU A 66 6.26 -16.54 -19.93
N ASP A 67 6.30 -17.35 -18.87
CA ASP A 67 5.20 -18.22 -18.44
C ASP A 67 4.55 -17.76 -17.12
N LEU A 68 5.18 -16.81 -16.40
CA LEU A 68 4.75 -16.37 -15.06
C LEU A 68 4.60 -14.85 -15.00
N ASP A 69 3.34 -14.43 -14.93
CA ASP A 69 2.91 -13.05 -14.70
C ASP A 69 1.79 -12.97 -13.66
N ILE A 70 1.68 -11.85 -12.93
CA ILE A 70 0.55 -11.60 -12.02
C ILE A 70 -0.11 -10.28 -12.43
N THR A 71 -1.41 -10.35 -12.72
CA THR A 71 -2.19 -9.20 -13.18
C THR A 71 -2.31 -8.11 -12.13
N GLU A 72 -2.47 -6.87 -12.58
CA GLU A 72 -2.67 -5.72 -11.70
C GLU A 72 -3.93 -5.84 -10.83
N HIS A 73 -4.99 -6.48 -11.36
CA HIS A 73 -6.21 -6.76 -10.63
C HIS A 73 -5.97 -7.71 -9.45
N GLU A 74 -5.28 -8.82 -9.68
CA GLU A 74 -4.93 -9.80 -8.65
C GLU A 74 -4.10 -9.16 -7.53
N LEU A 75 -3.06 -8.40 -7.91
CA LEU A 75 -2.20 -7.68 -6.96
C LEU A 75 -2.99 -6.64 -6.14
N TYR A 76 -3.97 -5.99 -6.76
CA TYR A 76 -4.73 -4.94 -6.10
C TYR A 76 -5.78 -5.50 -5.14
N GLU A 77 -6.57 -6.48 -5.58
CA GLU A 77 -7.65 -7.06 -4.77
C GLU A 77 -7.10 -7.89 -3.59
N ASN A 78 -6.09 -8.73 -3.85
CA ASN A 78 -5.54 -9.65 -2.84
C ASN A 78 -4.29 -9.12 -2.12
N GLY A 79 -3.83 -7.90 -2.46
CA GLY A 79 -2.74 -7.23 -1.77
C GLY A 79 -3.18 -6.50 -0.50
N VAL A 80 -2.38 -6.61 0.56
CA VAL A 80 -2.61 -5.94 1.84
C VAL A 80 -2.07 -4.50 1.78
N SER A 81 -2.94 -3.50 1.93
CA SER A 81 -2.53 -2.10 1.95
C SER A 81 -1.61 -1.81 3.13
N GLN A 82 -0.46 -1.16 2.89
CA GLN A 82 0.42 -0.76 3.99
C GLN A 82 -0.24 0.31 4.86
N THR A 83 -0.51 -0.04 6.12
CA THR A 83 -0.90 0.93 7.14
C THR A 83 0.37 1.53 7.74
N LYS A 84 0.62 2.81 7.51
CA LYS A 84 1.67 3.53 8.24
C LYS A 84 1.10 3.94 9.60
N ILE A 85 1.76 3.54 10.68
CA ILE A 85 1.39 3.97 12.05
C ILE A 85 2.36 5.05 12.49
N VAL A 86 1.85 6.21 12.90
CA VAL A 86 2.65 7.30 13.46
C VAL A 86 2.37 7.40 14.95
N ASN A 87 3.34 6.98 15.77
CA ASN A 87 3.27 7.15 17.21
C ASN A 87 3.65 8.59 17.58
N LYS A 88 2.77 9.28 18.32
CA LYS A 88 3.00 10.65 18.80
C LYS A 88 2.85 10.71 20.32
N THR A 89 3.87 11.24 20.99
CA THR A 89 3.83 11.49 22.43
C THR A 89 2.95 12.70 22.73
N LEU A 90 1.97 12.51 23.60
CA LEU A 90 1.12 13.58 24.11
C LEU A 90 1.82 14.24 25.31
N TYR A 91 1.87 15.57 25.35
CA TYR A 91 2.34 16.32 26.50
C TYR A 91 1.19 17.06 27.17
N LYS A 92 1.22 17.13 28.51
CA LYS A 92 0.30 17.95 29.30
C LYS A 92 0.88 19.36 29.38
N ASN A 93 0.12 20.37 28.98
CA ASN A 93 0.45 21.74 29.33
C ASN A 93 0.05 22.01 30.79
N GLY A 94 0.74 22.94 31.46
CA GLY A 94 0.59 23.25 32.89
C GLY A 94 -0.81 23.68 33.36
N GLN A 95 -1.82 23.69 32.49
CA GLN A 95 -3.23 24.00 32.78
C GLN A 95 -4.16 22.77 32.65
N GLY A 96 -3.61 21.54 32.61
CA GLY A 96 -4.42 20.31 32.53
C GLY A 96 -5.03 20.03 31.14
N ARG A 97 -4.82 20.91 30.16
CA ARG A 97 -5.20 20.68 28.75
C ARG A 97 -4.11 19.86 28.05
N ILE A 98 -4.51 18.77 27.41
CA ILE A 98 -3.65 18.03 26.46
C ILE A 98 -3.83 18.73 25.10
N GLY A 99 -2.93 19.65 24.79
CA GLY A 99 -2.88 20.28 23.47
C GLY A 99 -1.81 19.58 22.63
N SER A 100 -2.19 18.59 21.83
CA SER A 100 -1.26 17.89 20.95
C SER A 100 -1.49 18.31 19.50
N LYS A 101 -0.52 19.04 18.93
CA LYS A 101 -0.42 19.19 17.46
C LYS A 101 0.00 17.84 16.88
N ILE A 102 -0.92 17.17 16.19
CA ILE A 102 -0.63 15.95 15.43
C ILE A 102 -0.27 16.40 14.02
N ASN A 103 1.00 16.19 13.63
CA ASN A 103 1.42 16.38 12.26
C ASN A 103 1.02 15.13 11.47
N ILE A 104 0.09 15.28 10.53
CA ILE A 104 -0.26 14.22 9.59
C ILE A 104 0.81 14.23 8.48
N PRO A 105 1.42 13.08 8.14
CA PRO A 105 2.38 13.03 7.04
C PRO A 105 1.80 13.59 5.74
N LEU A 106 2.59 14.39 5.01
CA LEU A 106 2.15 15.02 3.76
C LEU A 106 1.57 14.01 2.76
N GLY A 107 2.15 12.82 2.67
CA GLY A 107 1.64 11.75 1.79
C GLY A 107 0.21 11.31 2.13
N TRP A 108 -0.19 11.35 3.40
CA TRP A 108 -1.56 11.00 3.80
C TRP A 108 -2.54 12.11 3.46
N ILE A 109 -2.17 13.37 3.69
CA ILE A 109 -2.95 14.55 3.28
C ILE A 109 -3.21 14.52 1.77
N GLN A 110 -2.17 14.22 0.97
CA GLN A 110 -2.30 14.07 -0.48
C GLN A 110 -3.19 12.89 -0.88
N HIS A 111 -3.10 11.75 -0.19
CA HIS A 111 -3.93 10.58 -0.47
C HIS A 111 -5.41 10.79 -0.10
N LEU A 112 -5.68 11.56 0.96
CA LEU A 112 -7.02 12.02 1.32
C LEU A 112 -7.59 13.04 0.31
N GLY A 113 -6.81 13.49 -0.69
CA GLY A 113 -7.23 14.48 -1.66
C GLY A 113 -7.39 15.89 -1.07
N VAL A 114 -6.71 16.15 0.05
CA VAL A 114 -6.70 17.47 0.69
C VAL A 114 -5.74 18.39 -0.05
N THR A 115 -6.21 19.57 -0.44
CA THR A 115 -5.48 20.60 -1.19
C THR A 115 -5.40 21.90 -0.39
N GLU A 116 -4.69 22.90 -0.91
CA GLU A 116 -4.62 24.24 -0.29
C GLU A 116 -5.96 24.99 -0.31
N GLU A 117 -6.93 24.53 -1.10
CA GLU A 117 -8.26 25.12 -1.21
C GLU A 117 -9.23 24.63 -0.13
N ASP A 118 -8.90 23.52 0.55
CA ASP A 118 -9.76 22.93 1.58
C ASP A 118 -9.66 23.73 2.89
N GLN A 119 -10.78 24.35 3.29
CA GLN A 119 -10.85 25.16 4.52
C GLN A 119 -11.09 24.32 5.78
N GLU A 120 -11.61 23.10 5.63
CA GLU A 120 -11.89 22.19 6.74
C GLU A 120 -11.75 20.71 6.34
N ILE A 121 -11.55 19.87 7.34
CA ILE A 121 -11.55 18.40 7.24
C ILE A 121 -12.42 17.86 8.37
N GLN A 122 -13.13 16.77 8.11
CA GLN A 122 -13.97 16.13 9.11
C GLN A 122 -13.13 15.22 10.02
N LEU A 123 -13.32 15.41 11.33
CA LEU A 123 -12.78 14.52 12.36
C LEU A 123 -13.94 13.79 13.04
N THR A 124 -13.96 12.46 12.96
CA THR A 124 -14.94 11.62 13.65
C THR A 124 -14.25 10.81 14.74
N PHE A 125 -14.77 10.89 15.97
CA PHE A 125 -14.33 10.03 17.08
C PHE A 125 -15.26 8.83 17.20
N LEU A 126 -14.72 7.62 17.00
CA LEU A 126 -15.48 6.36 17.03
C LEU A 126 -14.79 5.38 17.98
N GLY A 127 -15.32 5.25 19.20
CA GLY A 127 -14.78 4.35 20.22
C GLY A 127 -13.39 4.79 20.68
N ASP A 128 -12.36 4.09 20.20
CA ASP A 128 -10.95 4.33 20.49
C ASP A 128 -10.17 4.95 19.31
N LYS A 129 -10.87 5.31 18.22
CA LYS A 129 -10.25 5.80 16.98
C LYS A 129 -10.70 7.20 16.62
N ILE A 130 -9.79 7.96 16.00
CA ILE A 130 -10.11 9.20 15.28
C ILE A 130 -9.97 8.90 13.79
N ILE A 131 -11.03 9.17 13.04
CA ILE A 131 -11.06 9.07 11.58
C ILE A 131 -10.96 10.48 11.01
N ILE A 132 -10.10 10.66 10.01
CA ILE A 132 -9.89 11.92 9.31
C ILE A 132 -10.36 11.75 7.87
N GLN A 133 -11.32 12.55 7.46
CA GLN A 133 -11.96 12.48 6.15
C GLN A 133 -12.10 13.89 5.57
N LYS A 134 -12.07 13.97 4.23
CA LYS A 134 -12.54 15.13 3.49
C LYS A 134 -14.02 14.94 3.18
#